data_AF-A0A954ISD9-F1
#
_entry.id   AF-A0A954ISD9-F1
#
_cell.length_a   1.000
_cell.length_b   1.000
_cell.length_c   1.000
_cell.angle_alpha   90.00
_cell.angle_beta   90.00
_cell.angle_gamma   90.00
#
_symmetry.space_group_name_H-M   'P 1'
#
loop_
_entity.id
_entity.type
_entity.pdbx_description
1 polymer ?
#
loop_
_entity_poly.entity_id
_entity_poly.type
_entity_poly.pdbx_seq_one_letter_code
_entity_poly.pdbx_strand_id
1 'polypeptide(L)'
;MRNLIIGQANRREFLIGCVASSTAMAFRKLEAANLETLAEAREQAAKRRRRVIFNNDGDDIWARGADTREKFLAVRHTPLLGTQVDSIFYCTTQSFNRFTHDTQVAEVFDVTTGKFANNNHGRFLAHKTDGLRMSSEFARKNGLEAFWTLRMNDIHDAWT
;
A
#
# COMPACT_ATOMS: atom_id res chain seq x y z
N MET A 1 4.23 -23.63 63.72
CA MET A 1 3.40 -24.45 62.81
C MET A 1 2.79 -23.57 61.73
N ARG A 2 3.32 -23.60 60.50
CA ARG A 2 2.60 -23.29 59.25
C ARG A 2 3.26 -24.12 58.15
N ASN A 3 2.51 -25.08 57.62
CA ASN A 3 2.94 -26.03 56.61
C ASN A 3 3.19 -25.33 55.27
N LEU A 4 4.35 -25.57 54.66
CA LEU A 4 4.62 -25.24 53.27
C LEU A 4 4.08 -26.40 52.42
N ILE A 5 2.93 -26.20 51.77
CA ILE A 5 2.39 -27.14 50.79
C ILE A 5 3.14 -26.89 49.47
N ILE A 6 4.07 -27.79 49.13
CA ILE A 6 4.67 -27.83 47.80
C ILE A 6 3.63 -28.47 46.88
N GLY A 7 2.94 -27.64 46.09
CA GLY A 7 2.01 -28.11 45.06
C GLY A 7 2.76 -28.92 44.00
N GLN A 8 2.41 -30.20 43.86
CA GLN A 8 2.86 -31.02 42.73
C GLN A 8 2.17 -30.52 41.46
N ALA A 9 2.92 -29.82 40.60
CA ALA A 9 2.48 -29.57 39.23
C ALA A 9 2.33 -30.93 38.52
N ASN A 10 1.11 -31.21 38.04
CA ASN A 10 0.84 -32.47 37.37
C ASN A 10 1.55 -32.49 35.99
N ARG A 11 2.05 -33.65 35.57
CA ARG A 11 2.88 -33.81 34.34
C ARG A 11 2.21 -33.25 33.08
N ARG A 12 0.88 -33.15 33.10
CA ARG A 12 0.04 -32.64 32.01
C ARG A 12 0.11 -31.11 31.89
N GLU A 13 0.09 -30.38 33.01
CA GLU A 13 0.30 -28.92 33.04
C GLU A 13 1.72 -28.55 32.58
N PHE A 14 2.74 -29.31 33.01
CA PHE A 14 4.11 -29.10 32.56
C PHE A 14 4.28 -29.30 31.04
N LEU A 15 3.71 -30.37 30.48
CA LEU A 15 3.78 -30.66 29.05
C LEU A 15 3.02 -29.63 28.20
N ILE A 16 1.86 -29.15 28.65
CA ILE A 16 1.10 -28.08 27.95
C ILE A 16 1.89 -26.77 27.95
N GLY A 17 2.52 -26.41 29.09
CA GLY A 17 3.42 -25.25 29.17
C GLY A 17 4.59 -25.34 28.20
N CYS A 18 5.28 -26.48 28.13
CA CYS A 18 6.39 -26.70 27.21
C CYS A 18 5.98 -26.63 25.72
N VAL A 19 4.79 -27.13 25.36
CA VAL A 19 4.29 -27.08 23.97
C VAL A 19 3.83 -25.66 23.60
N ALA A 20 3.17 -24.94 24.50
CA ALA A 20 2.77 -23.56 24.26
C ALA A 20 3.99 -22.63 24.12
N SER A 21 5.00 -22.80 24.98
CA SER A 21 6.25 -22.01 24.90
C SER A 21 7.07 -22.32 23.66
N SER A 22 7.17 -23.58 23.24
CA SER A 22 7.88 -23.96 22.01
C SER A 22 7.16 -23.47 20.75
N THR A 23 5.82 -23.51 20.74
CA THR A 23 5.00 -22.97 19.64
C THR A 23 5.12 -21.45 19.54
N ALA A 24 5.04 -20.73 20.67
CA ALA A 24 5.20 -19.27 20.70
C ALA A 24 6.61 -18.83 20.29
N MET A 25 7.66 -19.55 20.70
CA MET A 25 9.03 -19.29 20.23
C MET A 25 9.19 -19.57 18.75
N ALA A 26 8.61 -20.65 18.22
CA ALA A 26 8.64 -20.96 16.80
C ALA A 26 7.93 -19.86 15.98
N PHE A 27 6.79 -19.36 16.46
CA PHE A 27 6.06 -18.27 15.80
C PHE A 27 6.87 -16.97 15.79
N ARG A 28 7.46 -16.59 16.93
CA ARG A 28 8.35 -15.41 17.01
C ARG A 28 9.58 -15.54 16.12
N LYS A 29 10.15 -16.75 15.99
CA LYS A 29 11.32 -16.99 15.13
C LYS A 29 10.95 -16.92 13.65
N LEU A 30 9.76 -17.40 13.27
CA LEU A 30 9.22 -17.26 11.92
C LEU A 30 8.94 -15.79 11.57
N GLU A 31 8.34 -15.04 12.52
CA GLU A 31 8.07 -13.61 12.36
C GLU A 31 9.36 -12.79 12.26
N ALA A 32 10.36 -13.06 13.11
CA ALA A 32 11.67 -12.43 13.04
C ALA A 32 12.40 -12.75 11.72
N ALA A 33 12.41 -14.01 11.28
CA ALA A 33 12.99 -14.41 10.00
C ALA A 33 12.28 -13.74 8.81
N ASN A 34 10.96 -13.59 8.88
CA ASN A 34 10.19 -12.85 7.87
C ASN A 34 10.55 -11.35 7.86
N LEU A 35 10.77 -10.74 9.03
CA LEU A 35 11.19 -9.33 9.12
C LEU A 35 12.61 -9.12 8.58
N GLU A 36 13.55 -10.02 8.88
CA GLU A 36 14.90 -10.01 8.31
C GLU A 36 14.83 -10.15 6.78
N THR A 37 14.05 -11.11 6.29
CA THR A 37 13.82 -11.31 4.84
C THR A 37 13.22 -10.06 4.18
N LEU A 38 12.27 -9.38 4.85
CA LEU A 38 11.68 -8.13 4.36
C LEU A 38 12.68 -6.97 4.38
N ALA A 39 13.56 -6.90 5.37
CA ALA A 39 14.61 -5.87 5.46
C ALA A 39 15.63 -6.06 4.33
N GLU A 40 16.10 -7.29 4.10
CA GLU A 40 16.98 -7.62 2.98
C GLU A 40 16.31 -7.31 1.64
N ALA A 41 15.05 -7.73 1.44
CA ALA A 41 14.31 -7.42 0.22
C ALA A 41 14.18 -5.90 -0.02
N ARG A 42 13.94 -5.13 1.04
CA ARG A 42 13.93 -3.65 0.99
C ARG A 42 15.29 -3.09 0.63
N GLU A 43 16.36 -3.60 1.22
CA GLU A 43 17.72 -3.14 0.94
C GLU A 43 18.13 -3.42 -0.51
N GLN A 44 17.82 -4.62 -1.02
CA GLN A 44 18.07 -4.98 -2.42
C GLN A 44 17.24 -4.11 -3.38
N ALA A 45 15.96 -3.88 -3.08
CA ALA A 45 15.11 -2.98 -3.86
C ALA A 45 15.64 -1.54 -3.86
N ALA A 46 16.12 -1.04 -2.71
CA ALA A 46 16.69 0.31 -2.61
C ALA A 46 17.94 0.47 -3.49
N LYS A 47 18.79 -0.55 -3.57
CA LYS A 47 20.03 -0.56 -4.37
C LYS A 47 19.81 -0.93 -5.84
N ARG A 48 18.62 -1.42 -6.21
CA ARG A 48 18.31 -1.82 -7.58
C ARG A 48 18.46 -0.63 -8.54
N ARG A 49 19.18 -0.83 -9.64
CA ARG A 49 19.23 0.12 -10.75
C ARG A 49 17.85 0.15 -11.45
N ARG A 50 17.24 1.33 -11.49
CA ARG A 50 15.99 1.61 -12.21
C ARG A 50 16.32 2.14 -13.60
N ARG A 51 15.72 1.58 -14.65
CA ARG A 51 15.96 2.03 -16.04
C ARG A 51 15.21 3.33 -16.31
N VAL A 52 13.88 3.25 -16.25
CA VAL A 52 12.99 4.39 -16.40
C VAL A 52 11.97 4.35 -15.25
N ILE A 53 11.88 5.47 -14.54
CA ILE A 53 10.88 5.72 -13.53
C ILE A 53 9.74 6.50 -14.18
N PHE A 54 8.53 5.94 -14.14
CA PHE A 54 7.33 6.64 -14.61
C PHE A 54 6.62 7.27 -13.43
N ASN A 55 6.71 8.59 -13.31
CA ASN A 55 5.93 9.36 -12.34
C ASN A 55 4.55 9.70 -12.94
N ASN A 56 3.50 9.24 -12.27
CA ASN A 56 2.12 9.45 -12.66
C ASN A 56 1.44 10.32 -11.61
N ASP A 57 0.93 11.47 -12.05
CA ASP A 57 0.28 12.47 -11.20
C ASP A 57 -1.04 12.03 -10.56
N GLY A 58 -1.63 10.92 -11.03
CA GLY A 58 -2.84 10.34 -10.45
C GLY A 58 -4.15 10.88 -11.01
N ASP A 59 -4.09 11.78 -12.00
CA ASP A 59 -5.25 12.36 -12.70
C ASP A 59 -6.10 11.34 -13.45
N ASP A 60 -5.60 10.11 -13.64
CA ASP A 60 -6.32 9.00 -14.27
C ASP A 60 -7.66 8.74 -13.57
N ILE A 61 -7.74 9.04 -12.27
CA ILE A 61 -8.92 8.85 -11.44
C ILE A 61 -10.13 9.67 -11.91
N TRP A 62 -9.90 10.78 -12.63
CA TRP A 62 -10.95 11.61 -13.24
C TRP A 62 -10.81 11.74 -14.76
N ALA A 63 -10.02 10.87 -15.39
CA ALA A 63 -9.97 10.79 -16.83
C ALA A 63 -11.36 10.40 -17.38
N ARG A 64 -11.75 11.04 -18.50
CA ARG A 64 -13.03 10.73 -19.16
C ARG A 64 -13.07 9.26 -19.56
N GLY A 65 -14.10 8.55 -19.10
CA GLY A 65 -14.29 7.13 -19.41
C GLY A 65 -13.48 6.16 -18.54
N ALA A 66 -12.75 6.63 -17.52
CA ALA A 66 -12.01 5.77 -16.57
C ALA A 66 -12.89 5.23 -15.42
N ASP A 67 -14.13 4.82 -15.71
CA ASP A 67 -15.18 4.48 -14.74
C ASP A 67 -15.12 3.03 -14.22
N THR A 68 -14.13 2.26 -14.68
CA THR A 68 -13.86 0.88 -14.26
C THR A 68 -12.36 0.73 -14.02
N ARG A 69 -11.96 -0.31 -13.28
CA ARG A 69 -10.54 -0.58 -13.01
C ARG A 69 -9.75 -0.76 -14.31
N GLU A 70 -10.30 -1.50 -15.26
CA GLU A 70 -9.67 -1.81 -16.54
C GLU A 70 -9.46 -0.53 -17.34
N LYS A 71 -10.48 0.33 -17.42
CA LYS A 71 -10.38 1.61 -18.13
C LYS A 71 -9.47 2.60 -17.42
N PHE A 72 -9.46 2.65 -16.08
CA PHE A 72 -8.52 3.44 -15.28
C PHE A 72 -7.07 3.04 -15.59
N LEU A 73 -6.76 1.74 -15.53
CA LEU A 73 -5.43 1.23 -15.84
C LEU A 73 -5.06 1.47 -17.31
N ALA A 74 -6.04 1.45 -18.23
CA ALA A 74 -5.80 1.72 -19.64
C ALA A 74 -5.37 3.17 -19.93
N VAL A 75 -5.61 4.12 -19.02
CA VAL A 75 -5.22 5.52 -19.23
C VAL A 75 -3.69 5.65 -19.25
N ARG A 76 -2.99 5.12 -18.24
CA ARG A 76 -1.53 5.32 -18.08
C ARG A 76 -0.75 4.13 -17.51
N HIS A 77 -1.38 2.98 -17.22
CA HIS A 77 -0.69 1.81 -16.65
C HIS A 77 -0.46 0.70 -17.66
N THR A 78 -1.51 0.21 -18.34
CA THR A 78 -1.37 -0.88 -19.32
C THR A 78 -0.43 -0.53 -20.48
N PRO A 79 -0.33 0.72 -20.96
CA PRO A 79 0.63 1.07 -22.01
C PRO A 79 2.11 0.94 -21.58
N LEU A 80 2.40 0.79 -20.29
CA LEU A 80 3.76 0.63 -19.77
C LEU A 80 4.29 -0.79 -19.96
N LEU A 81 3.41 -1.78 -20.21
CA LEU A 81 3.81 -3.17 -20.38
C LEU A 81 4.66 -3.33 -21.65
N GLY A 82 5.76 -4.08 -21.53
CA GLY A 82 6.70 -4.28 -22.63
C GLY A 82 7.62 -3.09 -22.93
N THR A 83 7.55 -2.02 -22.13
CA THR A 83 8.44 -0.86 -22.27
C THR A 83 9.70 -0.99 -21.40
N GLN A 84 10.53 0.06 -21.35
CA GLN A 84 11.70 0.14 -20.47
C GLN A 84 11.37 0.63 -19.05
N VAL A 85 10.09 0.96 -18.77
CA VAL A 85 9.64 1.36 -17.44
C VAL A 85 9.68 0.15 -16.52
N ASP A 86 10.33 0.31 -15.37
CA ASP A 86 10.40 -0.75 -14.36
C ASP A 86 9.84 -0.33 -12.98
N SER A 87 9.48 0.94 -12.84
CA SER A 87 8.98 1.52 -11.59
C SER A 87 7.87 2.54 -11.86
N ILE A 88 6.75 2.41 -11.16
CA ILE A 88 5.64 3.36 -11.18
C ILE A 88 5.65 4.16 -9.88
N PHE A 89 5.73 5.47 -10.00
CA PHE A 89 5.65 6.43 -8.90
C PHE A 89 4.29 7.09 -9.00
N TYR A 90 3.33 6.65 -8.18
CA TYR A 90 1.94 7.06 -8.28
C TYR A 90 1.61 8.10 -7.22
N CYS A 91 1.23 9.29 -7.68
CA CYS A 91 0.79 10.38 -6.84
C CYS A 91 -0.71 10.24 -6.55
N THR A 92 -1.09 10.61 -5.33
CA THR A 92 -2.50 10.75 -4.97
C THR A 92 -2.82 12.13 -4.41
N THR A 93 -1.86 13.04 -4.39
CA THR A 93 -1.99 14.38 -3.80
C THR A 93 -2.31 15.36 -4.89
N GLN A 94 -3.46 16.03 -4.79
CA GLN A 94 -3.95 16.95 -5.82
C GLN A 94 -3.81 18.42 -5.43
N SER A 95 -3.70 18.68 -4.12
CA SER A 95 -3.31 19.95 -3.50
C SER A 95 -2.77 19.64 -2.10
N PHE A 96 -2.22 20.62 -1.36
CA PHE A 96 -1.52 20.44 -0.07
C PHE A 96 -2.20 19.48 0.91
N ASN A 97 -3.54 19.43 0.96
CA ASN A 97 -4.30 18.58 1.90
C ASN A 97 -5.34 17.66 1.27
N ARG A 98 -5.37 17.50 -0.07
CA ARG A 98 -6.43 16.75 -0.76
C ARG A 98 -5.91 15.52 -1.48
N PHE A 99 -6.47 14.35 -1.12
CA PHE A 99 -5.96 13.05 -1.51
C PHE A 99 -6.99 12.22 -2.29
N THR A 100 -6.50 11.43 -3.24
CA THR A 100 -7.29 10.52 -4.10
C THR A 100 -7.06 9.04 -3.73
N HIS A 101 -6.86 8.78 -2.45
CA HIS A 101 -6.86 7.43 -1.85
C HIS A 101 -7.66 7.44 -0.54
N ASP A 102 -8.07 6.26 -0.09
CA ASP A 102 -8.86 6.07 1.13
C ASP A 102 -7.98 6.31 2.38
N THR A 103 -7.90 7.58 2.82
CA THR A 103 -7.08 8.01 3.96
C THR A 103 -7.95 8.42 5.15
N GLN A 104 -7.41 8.22 6.35
CA GLN A 104 -8.05 8.62 7.63
C GLN A 104 -7.44 9.89 8.23
N VAL A 105 -6.38 10.44 7.62
CA VAL A 105 -5.56 11.50 8.22
C VAL A 105 -5.51 12.80 7.39
N ALA A 106 -6.23 12.86 6.27
CA ALA A 106 -6.30 14.02 5.39
C ALA A 106 -7.65 14.11 4.67
N GLU A 107 -7.89 15.18 3.91
CA GLU A 107 -9.14 15.35 3.16
C GLU A 107 -9.15 14.46 1.92
N VAL A 108 -10.22 13.69 1.75
CA VAL A 108 -10.47 12.91 0.53
C VAL A 108 -11.04 13.83 -0.55
N PHE A 109 -10.51 13.73 -1.76
CA PHE A 109 -10.92 14.54 -2.91
C PHE A 109 -11.97 13.81 -3.77
N ASP A 110 -13.23 14.08 -3.50
CA ASP A 110 -14.39 13.47 -4.18
C ASP A 110 -15.22 14.49 -4.98
N VAL A 111 -14.69 15.70 -5.20
CA VAL A 111 -15.36 16.76 -5.96
C VAL A 111 -15.68 16.29 -7.38
N THR A 112 -16.93 16.45 -7.81
CA THR A 112 -17.44 16.09 -9.14
C THR A 112 -17.96 17.29 -9.94
N THR A 113 -17.49 18.50 -9.66
CA THR A 113 -17.93 19.73 -10.34
C THR A 113 -16.84 20.28 -11.27
N GLY A 114 -17.25 21.08 -12.27
CA GLY A 114 -16.33 21.76 -13.18
C GLY A 114 -15.37 20.81 -13.92
N LYS A 115 -14.06 21.09 -13.85
CA LYS A 115 -13.00 20.27 -14.48
C LYS A 115 -12.95 18.82 -13.96
N PHE A 116 -13.58 18.56 -12.81
CA PHE A 116 -13.62 17.24 -12.15
C PHE A 116 -14.94 16.49 -12.34
N ALA A 117 -15.79 16.89 -13.30
CA ALA A 117 -17.09 16.24 -13.55
C ALA A 117 -17.00 14.72 -13.81
N ASN A 118 -15.84 14.22 -14.22
CA ASN A 118 -15.59 12.79 -14.46
C ASN A 118 -14.84 12.11 -13.30
N ASN A 119 -14.74 12.72 -12.12
CA ASN A 119 -14.04 12.15 -10.99
C ASN A 119 -14.71 10.85 -10.51
N ASN A 120 -14.04 9.72 -10.73
CA ASN A 120 -14.54 8.40 -10.36
C ASN A 120 -14.11 7.99 -8.95
N HIS A 121 -13.37 8.83 -8.22
CA HIS A 121 -12.80 8.48 -6.92
C HIS A 121 -13.86 7.97 -5.93
N GLY A 122 -14.97 8.71 -5.76
CA GLY A 122 -16.06 8.29 -4.87
C GLY A 122 -16.69 6.94 -5.26
N ARG A 123 -16.77 6.64 -6.56
CA ARG A 123 -17.25 5.33 -7.05
C ARG A 123 -16.29 4.22 -6.68
N PHE A 124 -14.99 4.43 -6.87
CA PHE A 124 -13.99 3.44 -6.49
C PHE A 124 -13.96 3.20 -4.97
N LEU A 125 -14.09 4.25 -4.16
CA LEU A 125 -14.20 4.11 -2.70
C LEU A 125 -15.41 3.27 -2.28
N ALA A 126 -16.56 3.44 -2.94
CA ALA A 126 -17.74 2.61 -2.72
C ALA A 126 -17.48 1.12 -3.02
N HIS A 127 -16.58 0.82 -3.95
CA HIS A 127 -16.08 -0.52 -4.27
C HIS A 127 -14.86 -0.95 -3.45
N LYS A 128 -14.52 -0.23 -2.36
CA LYS A 128 -13.39 -0.52 -1.47
C LYS A 128 -12.04 -0.56 -2.21
N THR A 129 -11.89 0.33 -3.20
CA THR A 129 -10.65 0.52 -3.94
C THR A 129 -10.40 2.00 -4.22
N ASP A 130 -9.21 2.31 -4.72
CA ASP A 130 -8.81 3.67 -5.12
C ASP A 130 -7.66 3.60 -6.15
N GLY A 131 -7.21 4.75 -6.63
CA GLY A 131 -6.12 4.81 -7.60
C GLY A 131 -4.81 4.21 -7.08
N LEU A 132 -4.51 4.41 -5.78
CA LEU A 132 -3.28 3.89 -5.17
C LEU A 132 -3.29 2.36 -5.08
N ARG A 133 -4.40 1.77 -4.65
CA ARG A 133 -4.61 0.32 -4.60
C ARG A 133 -4.57 -0.28 -6.00
N MET A 134 -5.30 0.30 -6.96
CA MET A 134 -5.32 -0.20 -8.33
C MET A 134 -3.93 -0.14 -8.98
N SER A 135 -3.21 0.96 -8.81
CA SER A 135 -1.85 1.17 -9.33
C SER A 135 -0.83 0.21 -8.71
N SER A 136 -0.82 0.08 -7.38
CA SER A 136 0.11 -0.81 -6.66
C SER A 136 -0.14 -2.29 -6.95
N GLU A 137 -1.40 -2.72 -7.04
CA GLU A 137 -1.76 -4.08 -7.42
C GLU A 137 -1.41 -4.39 -8.88
N PHE A 138 -1.59 -3.42 -9.79
CA PHE A 138 -1.14 -3.56 -11.18
C PHE A 138 0.37 -3.72 -11.26
N ALA A 139 1.13 -2.88 -10.56
CA ALA A 139 2.59 -2.98 -10.55
C ALA A 139 3.05 -4.34 -10.03
N ARG A 140 2.52 -4.77 -8.87
CA ARG A 140 2.80 -6.09 -8.28
C ARG A 140 2.47 -7.24 -9.24
N LYS A 141 1.32 -7.19 -9.92
CA LYS A 141 0.90 -8.24 -10.87
C LYS A 141 1.86 -8.36 -12.07
N ASN A 142 2.50 -7.26 -12.47
CA ASN A 142 3.33 -7.20 -13.68
C ASN A 142 4.84 -7.12 -13.39
N GLY A 143 5.27 -7.34 -12.14
CA GLY A 143 6.68 -7.30 -11.76
C GLY A 143 7.31 -5.91 -11.83
N LEU A 144 6.52 -4.85 -11.72
CA LEU A 144 6.97 -3.47 -11.64
C LEU A 144 7.09 -3.06 -10.17
N GLU A 145 8.02 -2.17 -9.85
CA GLU A 145 8.05 -1.53 -8.53
C GLU A 145 6.94 -0.48 -8.41
N ALA A 146 6.39 -0.34 -7.21
CA ALA A 146 5.38 0.66 -6.89
C ALA A 146 5.89 1.57 -5.77
N PHE A 147 5.84 2.88 -6.03
CA PHE A 147 6.12 3.92 -5.05
C PHE A 147 4.95 4.86 -4.97
N TRP A 148 4.57 5.23 -3.76
CA TRP A 148 3.67 6.34 -3.54
C TRP A 148 4.48 7.63 -3.52
N THR A 149 4.02 8.66 -4.23
CA THR A 149 4.65 9.99 -4.21
C THR A 149 3.73 11.02 -3.60
N LEU A 150 4.28 11.78 -2.65
CA LEU A 150 3.62 12.88 -1.98
C LEU A 150 4.11 14.21 -2.56
N ARG A 151 3.18 15.04 -3.04
CA ARG A 151 3.50 16.44 -3.34
C ARG A 151 3.55 17.20 -2.02
N MET A 152 4.75 17.58 -1.61
CA MET A 152 4.99 18.17 -0.28
C MET A 152 4.36 19.55 -0.09
N ASN A 153 4.23 20.32 -1.17
CA ASN A 153 3.72 21.69 -1.12
C ASN A 153 3.07 22.10 -2.47
N ASP A 154 2.06 21.34 -2.90
CA ASP A 154 1.32 21.67 -4.11
C ASP A 154 0.45 22.91 -3.89
N ILE A 155 0.63 23.92 -4.75
CA ILE A 155 0.03 25.25 -4.67
C ILE A 155 -0.60 25.67 -6.01
N HIS A 156 -1.13 24.70 -6.77
CA HIS A 156 -1.89 25.04 -7.98
C HIS A 156 -3.00 26.03 -7.65
N ASP A 157 -3.22 26.97 -8.57
CA ASP A 157 -4.26 27.99 -8.50
C ASP A 157 -4.10 28.98 -7.30
N ALA A 158 -2.92 29.07 -6.67
CA ALA A 158 -2.68 29.93 -5.49
C ALA A 158 -2.49 31.44 -5.82
N TRP A 159 -2.31 31.80 -7.09
CA TRP A 159 -2.16 33.20 -7.52
C TRP A 159 -3.07 33.48 -8.71
N THR A 160 -3.80 34.59 -8.64
CA THR A 160 -4.70 35.12 -9.67
C THR A 160 -4.48 36.61 -9.84
#